data_AF-A0A916FSQ4-F1
#
_entry.id   AF-A0A916FSQ4-F1
#
_cell.length_a   1.000
_cell.length_b   1.000
_cell.length_c   1.000
_cell.angle_alpha   90.00
_cell.angle_beta   90.00
_cell.angle_gamma   90.00
#
_symmetry.space_group_name_H-M   'P 1'
#
loop_
_entity.id
_entity.type
_entity.pdbx_description
1 polymer ?
#
loop_
_entity_poly.entity_id
_entity_poly.type
_entity_poly.pdbx_seq_one_letter_code
_entity_poly.pdbx_strand_id
1 'polypeptide(L)' 'MRLTQNLGMILLAIWLILYGLTGLLGLSFAGLGVIMAILAIAAGILILIGR' A
#
# COMPACT_ATOMS: atom_id res chain seq x y z
N MET A 1 -17.22 -3.59 16.48
CA MET A 1 -15.82 -4.07 16.52
C MET A 1 -15.57 -4.97 15.32
N ARG A 2 -15.12 -4.40 14.20
CA ARG A 2 -14.80 -5.12 12.94
C ARG A 2 -13.40 -4.73 12.45
N LEU A 3 -12.45 -4.68 13.38
CA LEU A 3 -11.07 -4.27 13.08
C LEU A 3 -10.42 -5.14 11.99
N THR A 4 -10.78 -6.41 11.90
CA THR A 4 -10.25 -7.34 10.89
C THR A 4 -10.81 -7.11 9.47
N GLN A 5 -12.00 -6.54 9.33
CA GLN A 5 -12.61 -6.30 8.00
C GLN A 5 -11.98 -5.09 7.28
N ASN A 6 -11.28 -4.22 8.02
CA ASN A 6 -10.64 -3.02 7.49
C ASN A 6 -9.11 -3.05 7.55
N LEU A 7 -8.47 -4.13 8.03
CA LEU A 7 -7.00 -4.22 8.09
C LEU A 7 -6.37 -4.03 6.71
N GLY A 8 -6.94 -4.62 5.66
CA GLY A 8 -6.49 -4.38 4.29
C GLY A 8 -6.64 -2.91 3.88
N MET A 9 -7.75 -2.27 4.27
CA MET A 9 -8.01 -0.86 3.94
C MET A 9 -7.07 0.10 4.68
N ILE A 10 -6.74 -0.20 5.95
CA ILE A 10 -5.75 0.56 6.73
C ILE A 10 -4.35 0.38 6.13
N LEU A 11 -3.97 -0.84 5.76
CA LEU A 11 -2.67 -1.13 5.15
C LEU A 11 -2.52 -0.44 3.79
N LEU A 12 -3.56 -0.44 2.95
CA LEU A 12 -3.58 0.27 1.68
C LEU A 12 -3.55 1.79 1.86
N ALA A 13 -4.23 2.33 2.87
CA ALA A 13 -4.18 3.76 3.18
C ALA A 13 -2.77 4.21 3.58
N ILE A 14 -2.11 3.46 4.48
CA ILE A 14 -0.71 3.72 4.87
C ILE A 14 0.21 3.63 3.64
N TRP A 15 0.00 2.62 2.79
CA TRP A 15 0.79 2.43 1.57
C TRP A 15 0.62 3.59 0.57
N LEU A 16 -0.61 4.05 0.32
CA LEU A 16 -0.88 5.20 -0.56
C LEU A 16 -0.25 6.49 -0.05
N ILE A 17 -0.26 6.72 1.28
CA ILE A 17 0.39 7.88 1.89
C ILE A 17 1.91 7.83 1.67
N LEU A 18 2.54 6.67 1.90
CA LEU A 18 3.98 6.49 1.66
C LEU A 18 4.34 6.59 0.18
N TYR A 19 3.50 6.05 -0.71
CA TYR A 19 3.68 6.12 -2.17
C TYR A 19 3.56 7.55 -2.70
N GLY A 20 2.52 8.28 -2.28
CA GLY A 20 2.35 9.69 -2.65
C GLY A 20 3.49 10.57 -2.12
N LEU A 21 3.95 10.31 -0.88
CA LEU A 21 5.04 11.06 -0.27
C LEU A 21 6.40 10.78 -0.94
N THR A 22 6.66 9.53 -1.33
CA THR A 22 7.88 9.17 -2.08
C THR A 22 7.89 9.78 -3.50
N GLY A 23 6.72 9.85 -4.16
CA GLY A 23 6.55 10.57 -5.43
C GLY A 23 6.74 12.09 -5.30
N LEU A 24 6.24 12.70 -4.22
CA LEU A 24 6.40 14.14 -3.93
C LEU A 24 7.84 14.53 -3.60
N LEU A 25 8.56 13.67 -2.87
CA LEU A 25 9.96 13.90 -2.49
C LEU A 25 10.95 13.53 -3.60
N GLY A 26 10.47 13.00 -4.74
CA GLY A 26 11.33 12.66 -5.88
C GLY A 26 12.38 11.59 -5.57
N LEU A 27 12.14 10.73 -4.57
CA LEU A 27 13.07 9.67 -4.16
C LEU A 27 12.95 8.49 -5.12
N SER A 28 13.39 8.68 -6.37
CA SER A 28 13.38 7.68 -7.42
C SER A 28 14.67 6.86 -7.42
N PHE A 29 14.84 5.99 -6.42
CA PHE A 29 15.82 4.91 -6.52
C PHE A 29 15.30 3.82 -7.46
N ALA A 30 16.15 3.36 -8.38
CA ALA A 30 15.84 2.22 -9.26
C ALA A 30 15.56 0.98 -8.39
N GLY A 31 14.28 0.62 -8.26
CA GLY A 31 13.81 -0.49 -7.41
C GLY A 31 12.75 -0.11 -6.39
N LEU A 32 12.68 1.15 -5.94
CA LEU A 32 11.64 1.61 -5.00
C LEU A 32 10.24 1.47 -5.60
N GLY A 33 10.09 1.82 -6.88
CA GLY A 33 8.81 1.65 -7.60
C GLY A 33 8.37 0.19 -7.69
N VAL A 34 9.31 -0.75 -7.81
CA VAL A 34 9.01 -2.20 -7.88
C VAL A 34 8.57 -2.73 -6.52
N ILE A 35 9.29 -2.37 -5.45
CA ILE A 35 8.93 -2.74 -4.07
C ILE A 35 7.56 -2.17 -3.72
N MET A 36 7.31 -0.91 -4.09
CA MET A 36 6.02 -0.25 -3.91
C MET A 36 4.92 -0.97 -4.69
N ALA A 37 5.13 -1.30 -5.97
CA ALA A 37 4.14 -2.02 -6.77
C ALA A 37 3.79 -3.40 -6.18
N ILE A 38 4.78 -4.16 -5.69
CA ILE A 38 4.55 -5.45 -5.04
C ILE A 38 3.72 -5.28 -3.76
N LEU A 39 4.06 -4.30 -2.93
CA LEU A 39 3.28 -3.98 -1.72
C LEU A 39 1.85 -3.54 -2.04
N ALA A 40 1.64 -2.77 -3.11
CA ALA A 40 0.32 -2.35 -3.58
C ALA A 40 -0.55 -3.56 -3.96
N ILE A 41 0.03 -4.48 -4.73
CA ILE A 41 -0.64 -5.70 -5.19
C ILE A 41 -0.97 -6.59 -3.99
N ALA A 42 -0.03 -6.78 -3.07
CA ALA A 42 -0.27 -7.55 -1.84
C ALA A 42 -1.38 -6.94 -0.98
N ALA A 43 -1.37 -5.60 -0.79
CA ALA A 43 -2.41 -4.90 -0.05
C ALA A 43 -3.78 -5.00 -0.74
N GLY A 44 -3.84 -4.90 -2.07
CA GLY A 44 -5.06 -5.07 -2.86
C GLY A 44 -5.65 -6.48 -2.75
N ILE A 45 -4.80 -7.51 -2.81
CA ILE A 45 -5.23 -8.91 -2.64
C ILE A 45 -5.73 -9.15 -1.21
N LEU A 46 -5.05 -8.61 -0.20
CA LEU A 46 -5.46 -8.71 1.20
C LEU A 46 -6.83 -8.05 1.44
N ILE A 47 -7.11 -6.93 0.78
CA ILE A 47 -8.44 -6.28 0.80
C ILE A 47 -9.49 -7.16 0.13
N LEU A 48 -9.18 -7.74 -1.03
CA LEU A 48 -10.13 -8.52 -1.80
C LEU A 48 -10.55 -9.81 -1.05
N ILE A 49 -9.60 -10.43 -0.34
CA ILE A 49 -9.86 -11.62 0.50
C ILE A 49 -10.56 -11.26 1.82
N GLY A 50 -10.29 -10.06 2.36
CA GLY A 50 -10.86 -9.59 3.63
C GLY A 50 -12.25 -8.94 3.54
N ARG A 51 -12.84 -8.87 2.34
CA ARG A 51 -14.16 -8.29 2.07
C ARG A 51 -15.23 -9.36 1.96
#